data_AF-A0A959P292-F1
#
_entry.id   AF-A0A959P292-F1
#
_cell.length_a   1.000
_cell.length_b   1.000
_cell.length_c   1.000
_cell.angle_alpha   90.00
_cell.angle_beta   90.00
_cell.angle_gamma   90.00
#
_symmetry.space_group_name_H-M   'P 1'
#
loop_
_entity.id
_entity.type
_entity.pdbx_description
1 polymer ?
#
loop_
_entity_poly.entity_id
_entity_poly.type
_entity_poly.pdbx_seq_one_letter_code
_entity_poly.pdbx_strand_id
1 'polypeptide(L)'
;MHRENIYNIIKFIILAKVILILLFLGSCTSVDYIILNDNKIDSQSDIGIITFNIKAIYEKEELQIDDLMKLINNGTNDFVVFQELFDESTREKIIERADRNKFSTVIARVDYNSFPEFIFQDAGLFMM
;
A
#
# COMPACT_ATOMS: atom_id res chain seq x y z
N MET A 1 -35.89 -48.15 28.71
CA MET A 1 -36.46 -47.07 27.86
C MET A 1 -35.96 -45.66 28.21
N HIS A 2 -36.14 -45.13 29.43
CA HIS A 2 -35.76 -43.73 29.70
C HIS A 2 -34.24 -43.44 29.69
N ARG A 3 -33.41 -44.42 30.13
CA ARG A 3 -31.93 -44.29 30.13
C ARG A 3 -31.30 -44.37 28.74
N GLU A 4 -31.91 -45.09 27.81
CA GLU A 4 -31.42 -45.20 26.42
C GLU A 4 -31.62 -43.89 25.66
N ASN A 5 -32.73 -43.19 25.89
CA ASN A 5 -32.97 -41.88 25.32
C ASN A 5 -31.96 -40.83 25.80
N ILE A 6 -31.61 -40.86 27.09
CA ILE A 6 -30.60 -39.94 27.65
C ILE A 6 -29.22 -40.19 27.02
N TYR A 7 -28.84 -41.45 26.83
CA TYR A 7 -27.58 -41.81 26.20
C TYR A 7 -27.49 -41.37 24.74
N ASN A 8 -28.59 -41.50 23.99
CA ASN A 8 -28.67 -41.04 22.60
C ASN A 8 -28.60 -39.52 22.49
N ILE A 9 -29.21 -38.79 23.43
CA ILE A 9 -29.13 -37.32 23.50
C ILE A 9 -27.69 -36.87 23.79
N ILE A 10 -27.01 -37.51 24.73
CA ILE A 10 -25.61 -37.19 25.05
C ILE A 10 -24.69 -37.45 23.85
N LYS A 11 -24.87 -38.58 23.14
CA LYS A 11 -24.13 -38.87 21.91
C LYS A 11 -24.35 -37.81 20.83
N PHE A 12 -25.59 -37.36 20.66
CA PHE A 12 -25.93 -36.32 19.68
C PHE A 12 -25.25 -34.99 20.02
N ILE A 13 -25.24 -34.58 21.28
CA ILE A 13 -24.57 -33.34 21.73
C ILE A 13 -23.06 -33.42 21.50
N ILE A 14 -22.44 -34.57 21.79
CA ILE A 14 -21.00 -34.77 21.55
C ILE A 14 -20.70 -34.69 20.04
N LEU A 15 -21.49 -35.36 19.21
CA LEU A 15 -21.33 -35.35 17.76
C LEU A 15 -21.48 -33.93 17.19
N ALA A 16 -22.49 -33.18 17.63
CA ALA A 16 -22.72 -31.80 17.21
C ALA A 16 -21.55 -30.88 17.58
N LYS A 17 -20.95 -31.06 18.78
CA LYS A 17 -19.76 -30.29 19.20
C LYS A 17 -18.54 -30.63 18.35
N VAL A 18 -18.34 -31.90 18.00
CA VAL A 18 -17.22 -32.31 17.13
C VAL A 18 -17.36 -31.71 15.72
N ILE A 19 -18.56 -31.74 15.15
CA ILE A 19 -18.84 -31.12 13.84
C ILE A 19 -18.58 -29.61 13.89
N LEU A 20 -19.02 -28.93 14.95
CA LEU A 20 -18.81 -27.49 15.09
C LEU A 20 -17.32 -27.12 15.17
N ILE A 21 -16.52 -27.90 15.90
CA ILE A 21 -15.07 -27.71 16.01
C ILE A 21 -14.39 -27.94 14.65
N LEU A 22 -14.81 -28.96 13.90
CA LEU A 22 -14.28 -29.24 12.56
C LEU A 22 -14.58 -28.10 11.56
N LEU A 23 -15.78 -27.51 11.62
CA LEU A 23 -16.14 -26.36 10.78
C LEU A 23 -15.31 -25.12 11.11
N PHE A 24 -15.05 -24.85 12.40
CA PHE A 24 -14.20 -23.72 12.82
C PHE A 24 -12.73 -23.88 12.40
N LEU A 25 -12.21 -25.11 12.37
CA LEU A 25 -10.84 -25.36 11.92
C LEU A 25 -10.72 -25.33 10.39
N GLY A 26 -11.77 -25.69 9.65
CA GLY A 26 -11.78 -25.65 8.19
C GLY A 26 -11.91 -24.25 7.59
N SER A 27 -12.44 -23.27 8.33
CA SER A 27 -12.60 -21.89 7.84
C SER A 27 -11.32 -21.03 7.90
N CYS A 28 -10.23 -21.57 8.47
CA CYS A 28 -8.96 -20.83 8.64
C CYS A 28 -7.86 -21.22 7.64
N THR A 29 -8.14 -22.05 6.63
CA THR A 29 -7.09 -22.59 5.73
C THR A 29 -7.11 -22.09 4.30
N SER A 30 -7.89 -21.06 3.95
CA SER A 30 -7.64 -20.31 2.70
C SER A 30 -6.77 -19.08 2.99
N VAL A 31 -5.52 -19.32 3.35
CA VAL A 31 -4.51 -18.30 3.06
C VAL A 31 -4.25 -18.47 1.57
N ASP A 32 -4.91 -17.64 0.76
CA ASP A 32 -4.48 -17.45 -0.62
C ASP A 32 -3.10 -16.81 -0.57
N TYR A 33 -2.09 -17.66 -0.54
CA TYR A 33 -0.76 -17.23 -0.92
C TYR A 33 -0.88 -16.95 -2.42
N ILE A 34 -0.90 -15.67 -2.78
CA ILE A 34 -0.43 -15.30 -4.10
C ILE A 34 1.02 -15.77 -4.13
N ILE A 35 1.23 -16.96 -4.69
CA ILE A 35 2.56 -17.38 -5.12
C ILE A 35 2.87 -16.42 -6.26
N LEU A 36 3.53 -15.31 -5.93
CA LEU A 36 4.29 -14.55 -6.91
C LEU A 36 5.26 -15.56 -7.47
N ASN A 37 4.93 -16.04 -8.66
CA ASN A 37 5.72 -17.00 -9.37
C ASN A 37 7.05 -16.29 -9.62
N ASP A 38 8.08 -16.64 -8.85
CA ASP A 38 9.45 -16.13 -8.95
C ASP A 38 10.15 -16.69 -10.20
N ASN A 39 9.35 -17.00 -11.23
CA ASN A 39 9.78 -16.85 -12.58
C ASN A 39 10.23 -15.40 -12.67
N LYS A 40 11.55 -15.21 -12.72
CA LYS A 40 12.19 -14.02 -13.28
C LYS A 40 11.49 -13.68 -14.61
N ILE A 41 10.36 -12.98 -14.51
CA ILE A 41 9.92 -12.05 -15.52
C ILE A 41 11.07 -11.07 -15.53
N ASP A 42 11.80 -11.08 -16.64
CA ASP A 42 12.85 -10.14 -16.91
C ASP A 42 12.31 -8.75 -16.54
N SER A 43 12.78 -8.21 -15.41
CA SER A 43 12.22 -7.06 -14.72
C SER A 43 12.52 -5.74 -15.45
N GLN A 44 12.72 -5.81 -16.77
CA GLN A 44 13.11 -4.70 -17.61
C GLN A 44 11.92 -3.91 -18.16
N SER A 45 10.70 -4.43 -18.08
CA SER A 45 9.53 -3.77 -18.67
C SER A 45 8.56 -3.12 -17.68
N ASP A 46 8.75 -3.33 -16.38
CA ASP A 46 7.78 -2.86 -15.38
C ASP A 46 8.24 -1.53 -14.81
N ILE A 47 7.34 -0.54 -14.84
CA ILE A 47 7.58 0.79 -14.27
C ILE A 47 6.83 0.87 -12.94
N GLY A 48 7.59 0.99 -11.85
CA GLY A 48 7.07 1.19 -10.50
C GLY A 48 6.78 2.66 -10.22
N ILE A 49 5.52 3.00 -9.95
CA ILE A 49 5.11 4.35 -9.55
C ILE A 49 4.50 4.29 -8.16
N ILE A 50 5.02 5.09 -7.24
CA ILE A 50 4.44 5.28 -5.91
C ILE A 50 3.99 6.74 -5.73
N THR A 51 2.84 6.92 -5.10
CA THR A 51 2.29 8.25 -4.80
C THR A 51 2.10 8.41 -3.29
N PHE A 52 2.50 9.56 -2.77
CA PHE A 52 2.35 9.93 -1.36
C PHE A 52 1.57 11.23 -1.26
N ASN A 53 0.43 11.20 -0.59
CA ASN A 53 -0.17 12.42 -0.06
C ASN A 53 0.51 12.73 1.28
N ILE A 54 1.22 13.86 1.35
CA ILE A 54 2.04 14.21 2.51
C ILE A 54 1.41 15.29 3.40
N LYS A 55 0.15 15.68 3.17
CA LYS A 55 -0.58 16.60 4.05
C LYS A 55 -0.64 16.11 5.50
N ALA A 56 -0.69 14.79 5.70
CA ALA A 56 -0.70 14.18 7.03
C ALA A 56 0.66 14.23 7.76
N ILE A 57 1.76 14.42 7.02
CA ILE A 57 3.11 14.49 7.57
C ILE A 57 3.43 15.93 8.00
N TYR A 58 2.81 16.91 7.35
CA TYR A 58 2.98 18.34 7.63
C TYR A 58 2.67 18.75 9.08
N GLU A 59 1.71 18.09 9.72
CA GLU A 59 1.33 18.39 11.11
C GLU A 59 2.18 17.67 12.17
N LYS A 60 3.16 16.87 11.74
CA LYS A 60 3.96 16.02 12.62
C LYS A 60 5.46 16.29 12.46
N GLU A 61 6.20 15.94 13.50
CA GLU A 61 7.62 16.26 13.71
C GLU A 61 8.53 16.04 12.48
N GLU A 62 9.57 16.87 12.34
CA GLU A 62 10.53 16.84 11.21
C GLU A 62 11.13 15.45 10.92
N LEU A 63 11.22 14.58 11.93
CA LEU A 63 11.76 13.22 11.85
C LEU A 63 11.01 12.34 10.84
N GLN A 64 9.74 12.64 10.53
CA GLN A 64 8.93 11.79 9.65
C GLN A 64 9.30 11.90 8.17
N ILE A 65 9.83 13.06 7.74
CA ILE A 65 10.31 13.24 6.37
C ILE A 65 11.60 12.44 6.14
N ASP A 66 12.47 12.37 7.13
CA ASP A 66 13.73 11.62 7.04
C ASP A 66 13.46 10.12 6.88
N ASP A 67 12.52 9.59 7.68
CA ASP A 67 12.11 8.18 7.60
C ASP A 67 11.41 7.86 6.27
N LEU A 68 10.54 8.76 5.79
CA LEU A 68 9.90 8.62 4.49
C LEU A 68 10.92 8.59 3.35
N MET A 69 11.87 9.53 3.36
CA MET A 69 12.91 9.58 2.33
C MET A 69 13.83 8.37 2.39
N LYS A 70 14.12 7.84 3.58
CA LYS A 70 14.87 6.59 3.73
C LYS A 70 14.12 5.40 3.12
N LEU A 71 12.80 5.31 3.33
CA LEU A 71 11.97 4.27 2.71
C LEU A 71 11.97 4.40 1.19
N ILE A 72 11.82 5.62 0.68
CA ILE A 72 11.78 5.91 -0.75
C ILE A 72 13.10 5.58 -1.44
N ASN A 73 14.22 6.02 -0.86
CA ASN A 73 15.55 5.78 -1.42
C ASN A 73 15.88 4.28 -1.45
N ASN A 74 15.46 3.52 -0.43
CA ASN A 74 15.69 2.07 -0.35
C ASN A 74 14.68 1.21 -1.13
N GLY A 75 13.55 1.78 -1.56
CA GLY A 75 12.52 1.05 -2.30
C GLY A 75 12.93 0.71 -3.73
N THR A 76 12.08 -0.01 -4.46
CA THR A 76 12.33 -0.43 -5.86
C THR A 76 11.59 0.43 -6.89
N ASN A 77 10.83 1.45 -6.48
CA ASN A 77 10.06 2.29 -7.39
C ASN A 77 10.95 3.19 -8.26
N ASP A 78 10.59 3.34 -9.53
CA ASP A 78 11.25 4.22 -10.51
C ASP A 78 10.78 5.67 -10.37
N PHE A 79 9.48 5.87 -10.14
CA PHE A 79 8.87 7.17 -9.98
C PHE A 79 8.22 7.32 -8.61
N VAL A 80 8.38 8.50 -8.04
CA VAL A 80 7.80 8.90 -6.76
C VAL A 80 7.10 10.23 -6.97
N VAL A 81 5.82 10.29 -6.62
CA VAL A 81 5.00 11.49 -6.76
C VAL A 81 4.50 11.92 -5.40
N PHE A 82 4.86 13.14 -5.00
CA PHE A 82 4.33 13.77 -3.79
C PHE A 82 3.16 14.68 -4.14
N GLN A 83 2.06 14.53 -3.43
CA GLN A 83 0.86 15.35 -3.53
C GLN A 83 0.69 16.17 -2.25
N GLU A 84 0.04 17.34 -2.38
CA GLU A 84 -0.24 18.22 -1.24
C GLU A 84 1.02 18.72 -0.50
N LEU A 85 2.12 18.90 -1.24
CA LEU A 85 3.36 19.51 -0.76
C LEU A 85 3.23 21.05 -0.75
N PHE A 86 2.52 21.59 0.26
CA PHE A 86 2.22 23.02 0.34
C PHE A 86 3.37 23.88 0.88
N ASP A 87 4.30 23.27 1.62
CA ASP A 87 5.40 23.99 2.26
C ASP A 87 6.71 23.89 1.49
N GLU A 88 7.37 25.04 1.37
CA GLU A 88 8.62 25.22 0.64
C GLU A 88 9.77 24.49 1.34
N SER A 89 9.86 24.58 2.66
CA SER A 89 10.96 23.98 3.43
C SER A 89 10.95 22.46 3.37
N THR A 90 9.76 21.87 3.42
CA THR A 90 9.56 20.42 3.26
C THR A 90 9.98 19.97 1.87
N ARG A 91 9.68 20.78 0.84
CA ARG A 91 10.10 20.47 -0.53
C ARG A 91 11.62 20.50 -0.67
N GLU A 92 12.28 21.52 -0.14
CA GLU A 92 13.73 21.62 -0.16
C GLU A 92 14.38 20.41 0.53
N LYS A 93 13.86 20.00 1.69
CA LYS A 93 14.32 18.81 2.41
C LYS A 93 14.20 17.53 1.58
N ILE A 94 13.07 17.33 0.90
CA ILE A 94 12.86 16.17 0.00
C ILE A 94 13.89 16.19 -1.13
N ILE A 95 14.11 17.35 -1.77
CA ILE A 95 15.06 17.50 -2.89
C ILE A 95 16.50 17.24 -2.45
N GLU A 96 16.86 17.69 -1.24
CA GLU A 96 18.18 17.48 -0.64
C GLU A 96 18.42 16.01 -0.29
N ARG A 97 17.40 15.32 0.24
CA ARG A 97 17.48 13.93 0.71
C ARG A 97 17.25 12.88 -0.37
N ALA A 98 16.80 13.26 -1.56
CA ALA A 98 16.60 12.35 -2.67
C ALA A 98 17.96 11.80 -3.15
N ASP A 99 18.09 10.47 -3.19
CA ASP A 99 19.30 9.82 -3.70
C ASP A 99 19.44 10.05 -5.20
N ARG A 100 20.47 10.82 -5.59
CA ARG A 100 20.75 11.18 -6.98
C ARG A 100 21.26 10.03 -7.83
N ASN A 101 21.75 8.96 -7.20
CA ASN A 101 22.14 7.75 -7.92
C ASN A 101 20.91 6.93 -8.36
N LYS A 102 19.81 7.06 -7.62
CA LYS A 102 18.54 6.41 -7.92
C LYS A 102 17.64 7.29 -8.78
N PHE A 103 17.42 8.53 -8.36
CA PHE A 103 16.55 9.48 -9.06
C PHE A 103 17.41 10.47 -9.85
N SER A 104 17.56 10.20 -11.15
CA SER A 104 18.33 11.06 -12.06
C SER A 104 17.72 12.46 -12.20
N THR A 105 16.40 12.57 -12.01
CA THR A 105 15.64 13.81 -12.16
C THR A 105 14.74 14.01 -10.96
N VAL A 106 14.73 15.23 -10.42
CA VAL A 106 13.81 15.65 -9.36
C VAL A 106 13.11 16.91 -9.83
N ILE A 107 11.78 16.83 -9.98
CA ILE A 107 10.94 17.94 -10.44
C ILE A 107 10.23 18.53 -9.23
N ALA A 108 10.62 19.74 -8.84
CA ALA A 108 10.10 20.39 -7.64
C ALA A 108 8.65 20.87 -7.79
N ARG A 109 8.28 21.34 -8.98
CA ARG A 109 6.92 21.77 -9.32
C ARG A 109 6.65 21.39 -10.76
N VAL A 110 5.45 20.92 -11.03
CA VAL A 110 4.96 20.80 -12.40
C VAL A 110 4.73 22.21 -12.92
N ASP A 111 5.44 22.58 -13.99
CA ASP A 111 5.14 23.83 -14.69
C ASP A 111 3.85 23.64 -15.49
N TYR A 112 2.79 24.30 -15.02
CA TYR A 112 1.47 24.23 -15.63
C TYR A 112 1.45 24.81 -17.06
N ASN A 113 2.34 25.76 -17.37
CA ASN A 113 2.39 26.39 -18.68
C ASN A 113 2.98 25.48 -19.76
N SER A 114 3.79 24.51 -19.35
CA SER A 114 4.43 23.54 -20.24
C SER A 114 3.64 22.25 -20.40
N PHE A 115 2.55 22.08 -19.64
CA PHE A 115 1.72 20.88 -19.67
C PHE A 115 0.56 21.04 -20.67
N PRO A 116 0.20 19.99 -21.42
CA PRO A 116 -0.89 20.09 -22.37
C PRO A 116 -2.24 20.37 -21.70
N GLU A 117 -2.93 21.41 -22.16
CA GLU A 117 -4.19 21.91 -21.60
C GLU A 117 -5.29 20.84 -21.50
N PHE A 118 -5.30 19.88 -22.44
CA PHE A 118 -6.26 18.77 -22.44
C PHE A 118 -6.14 17.84 -21.23
N ILE A 119 -4.95 17.71 -20.62
CA ILE A 119 -4.73 16.88 -19.43
C ILE A 119 -5.32 17.55 -18.18
N PHE A 120 -5.23 18.88 -18.09
CA PHE A 120 -5.77 19.63 -16.96
C PHE A 120 -7.29 19.54 -16.87
N GLN A 121 -7.96 19.68 -18.01
CA GLN A 121 -9.42 19.58 -18.08
C GLN A 121 -9.91 18.19 -17.65
N ASP A 122 -9.22 17.12 -18.08
CA ASP A 122 -9.58 15.74 -17.73
C ASP A 122 -9.27 15.41 -16.25
N ALA A 123 -8.25 16.04 -15.67
CA ALA A 123 -7.91 15.94 -14.25
C ALA A 123 -8.76 16.84 -13.33
N GLY A 124 -9.70 17.63 -13.86
CA GLY A 124 -10.50 18.59 -13.07
C GLY A 124 -9.69 19.75 -12.49
N LEU A 125 -8.49 20.00 -13.03
CA LEU A 125 -7.64 21.13 -12.68
C LEU A 125 -7.99 22.27 -13.63
N PHE A 126 -8.69 23.29 -13.14
CA PHE A 126 -8.99 24.48 -13.94
C PHE A 126 -7.75 25.37 -13.98
N MET A 127 -7.14 25.52 -15.16
CA MET A 127 -6.20 26.61 -15.40
C MET A 127 -6.97 27.94 -15.38
N MET A 128 -6.45 28.95 -14.68
CA MET A 128 -6.91 30.34 -14.79
C MET A 128 -6.26 31.01 -16.01
#